data_AF-A0A6H9LJZ9-F1
#
_entry.id   AF-A0A6H9LJZ9-F1
#
_cell.length_a   1.000
_cell.length_b   1.000
_cell.length_c   1.000
_cell.angle_alpha   90.00
_cell.angle_beta   90.00
_cell.angle_gamma   90.00
#
_symmetry.space_group_name_H-M   'P 1'
#
loop_
_entity.id
_entity.type
_entity.pdbx_description
1 polymer ?
#
loop_
_entity_poly.entity_id
_entity_poly.type
_entity_poly.pdbx_seq_one_letter_code
_entity_poly.pdbx_strand_id
1 'polypeptide(L)'
;MKKIFAINIFILLASANVFAANFAVITSPPTILSLVVFLVGVGCLLGALKVLSLVKGGLLSKSWQMFLFGFIALIVSQAANLMIDFELYPIPTFVVPALLTIAVGLFLYGVFETKKTLE
;
A
#
# COMPACT_ATOMS: atom_id res chain seq x y z
N MET A 1 38.79 -22.39 -21.94
CA MET A 1 38.42 -22.67 -20.53
C MET A 1 38.52 -21.44 -19.62
N LYS A 2 39.67 -20.76 -19.50
CA LYS A 2 39.83 -19.56 -18.64
C LYS A 2 38.81 -18.42 -18.90
N LYS A 3 38.44 -18.19 -20.17
CA LYS A 3 37.47 -17.15 -20.56
C LYS A 3 36.04 -17.43 -20.08
N ILE A 4 35.62 -18.70 -20.07
CA ILE A 4 34.27 -19.12 -19.63
C ILE A 4 34.14 -18.98 -18.10
N PHE A 5 35.21 -19.29 -17.37
CA PHE A 5 35.26 -19.13 -15.91
C PHE A 5 35.19 -17.65 -15.49
N ALA A 6 35.91 -16.77 -16.20
CA ALA A 6 35.86 -15.32 -15.97
C ALA A 6 34.46 -14.73 -16.22
N ILE A 7 33.76 -15.17 -17.27
CA ILE A 7 32.40 -14.73 -17.58
C ILE A 7 31.42 -15.14 -16.47
N ASN A 8 31.51 -16.39 -15.97
CA ASN A 8 30.65 -16.86 -14.89
C ASN A 8 30.87 -16.08 -13.57
N ILE A 9 32.11 -15.74 -13.25
CA ILE A 9 32.43 -14.90 -12.07
C ILE A 9 31.86 -13.48 -12.24
N PHE A 10 31.93 -12.91 -13.44
CA PHE A 10 31.40 -11.58 -13.71
C PHE A 10 29.87 -11.54 -13.59
N ILE A 11 29.18 -12.58 -14.05
CA ILE A 11 27.72 -12.73 -13.90
C ILE A 11 27.33 -12.87 -12.43
N LEU A 12 28.06 -13.68 -11.65
CA LEU A 12 27.83 -13.82 -10.20
C LEU A 12 28.06 -12.51 -9.44
N LEU A 13 29.12 -11.78 -9.75
CA LEU A 13 29.41 -10.47 -9.15
C LEU A 13 28.37 -9.41 -9.53
N ALA A 14 27.89 -9.40 -10.78
CA ALA A 14 26.82 -8.52 -11.21
C ALA A 14 25.50 -8.83 -10.46
N SER A 15 25.15 -10.11 -10.30
CA SER A 15 23.95 -10.52 -9.56
C SER A 15 24.00 -10.16 -8.07
N ALA A 16 25.18 -10.24 -7.44
CA ALA A 16 25.37 -9.87 -6.03
C ALA A 16 25.17 -8.37 -5.78
N ASN A 17 25.64 -7.52 -6.71
CA ASN A 17 25.43 -6.07 -6.63
C ASN A 17 23.96 -5.68 -6.84
N VAL A 18 23.25 -6.37 -7.75
CA VAL A 18 21.81 -6.16 -7.97
C VAL A 18 21.01 -6.54 -6.73
N PHE A 19 21.36 -7.64 -6.04
CA PHE A 19 20.67 -8.07 -4.83
C PHE A 19 20.92 -7.11 -3.65
N ALA A 20 22.15 -6.63 -3.48
CA ALA A 20 22.51 -5.67 -2.43
C ALA A 20 21.88 -4.28 -2.65
N ALA A 21 21.80 -3.82 -3.91
CA ALA A 21 21.15 -2.55 -4.25
C ALA A 21 19.63 -2.60 -4.01
N ASN A 22 18.97 -3.69 -4.38
CA ASN A 22 17.53 -3.86 -4.12
C ASN A 22 17.22 -3.97 -2.63
N PHE A 23 18.07 -4.64 -1.84
CA PHE A 23 17.92 -4.68 -0.38
C PHE A 23 18.09 -3.30 0.27
N ALA A 24 19.05 -2.50 -0.20
CA ALA A 24 19.27 -1.15 0.30
C ALA A 24 18.05 -0.24 0.06
N VAL A 25 17.40 -0.36 -1.11
CA VAL A 25 16.18 0.37 -1.47
C VAL A 25 15.00 -0.03 -0.56
N ILE A 26 14.80 -1.33 -0.33
CA ILE A 26 13.75 -1.83 0.59
C ILE A 26 13.98 -1.31 2.01
N THR A 27 15.23 -1.22 2.47
CA THR A 27 15.55 -0.73 3.82
C THR A 27 15.55 0.78 3.96
N SER A 28 15.26 1.52 2.88
CA SER A 28 15.21 2.97 2.95
C SER A 28 14.02 3.42 3.83
N PRO A 29 14.18 4.48 4.66
CA PRO A 29 13.14 4.92 5.59
C PRO A 29 11.75 5.16 4.98
N PRO A 30 11.59 5.82 3.81
CA PRO A 30 10.26 6.05 3.22
C PRO A 30 9.60 4.76 2.69
N THR A 31 10.39 3.81 2.18
CA THR A 31 9.88 2.55 1.62
C THR A 31 9.42 1.58 2.70
N ILE A 32 10.16 1.45 3.81
CA ILE A 32 9.75 0.63 4.97
C ILE A 32 8.41 1.13 5.51
N LEU A 33 8.26 2.45 5.70
CA LEU A 33 7.02 3.02 6.23
C LEU A 33 5.84 2.71 5.30
N SER A 34 6.01 2.90 3.99
CA SER A 34 4.99 2.57 2.99
C SER A 34 4.58 1.09 3.05
N LEU A 35 5.55 0.19 3.24
CA LEU A 35 5.31 -1.24 3.38
C LEU A 35 4.56 -1.60 4.68
N VAL A 36 4.93 -0.98 5.81
CA VAL A 36 4.20 -1.16 7.08
C VAL A 36 2.77 -0.65 6.97
N VAL A 37 2.57 0.55 6.42
CA VAL A 37 1.24 1.15 6.24
C VAL A 37 0.40 0.30 5.28
N PHE A 38 0.99 -0.25 4.21
CA PHE A 38 0.32 -1.17 3.31
C PHE A 38 -0.18 -2.42 4.04
N LEU A 39 0.69 -3.10 4.81
CA LEU A 39 0.33 -4.31 5.55
C LEU A 39 -0.74 -4.05 6.62
N VAL A 40 -0.59 -2.98 7.39
CA VAL A 40 -1.59 -2.57 8.39
C VAL A 40 -2.91 -2.22 7.71
N GLY A 41 -2.86 -1.51 6.57
CA GLY A 41 -4.02 -1.17 5.75
C GLY A 41 -4.79 -2.41 5.31
N VAL A 42 -4.10 -3.45 4.83
CA VAL A 42 -4.72 -4.74 4.47
C VAL A 42 -5.38 -5.38 5.69
N GLY A 43 -4.72 -5.38 6.85
CA GLY A 43 -5.31 -5.86 8.11
C GLY A 43 -6.61 -5.12 8.48
N CYS A 44 -6.59 -3.78 8.37
CA CYS A 44 -7.76 -2.94 8.62
C CYS A 44 -8.89 -3.18 7.61
N LEU A 45 -8.57 -3.43 6.34
CA LEU A 45 -9.55 -3.77 5.30
C LEU A 45 -10.26 -5.09 5.62
N LEU A 46 -9.50 -6.13 6.01
CA LEU A 46 -10.07 -7.40 6.44
C LEU A 46 -10.94 -7.25 7.69
N GLY A 47 -10.52 -6.41 8.64
CA GLY A 47 -11.32 -6.03 9.79
C GLY A 47 -12.64 -5.35 9.40
N ALA A 48 -12.58 -4.36 8.51
CA ALA A 48 -13.75 -3.64 8.00
C ALA A 48 -14.72 -4.56 7.27
N LEU A 49 -14.22 -5.50 6.45
CA LEU A 49 -15.04 -6.54 5.79
C LEU A 49 -15.75 -7.43 6.81
N LYS A 50 -15.04 -7.86 7.86
CA LYS A 50 -15.64 -8.66 8.93
C LYS A 50 -16.73 -7.89 9.66
N VAL A 51 -16.50 -6.63 10.01
CA VAL A 51 -17.53 -5.80 10.67
C VAL A 51 -18.72 -5.60 9.74
N LEU A 52 -18.50 -5.32 8.46
CA LEU A 52 -19.57 -5.15 7.48
C LEU A 52 -20.44 -6.42 7.36
N SER A 53 -19.84 -7.62 7.48
CA SER A 53 -20.60 -8.88 7.48
C SER A 53 -21.48 -9.08 8.72
N LEU A 54 -21.13 -8.45 9.84
CA LEU A 54 -21.88 -8.49 11.10
C LEU A 54 -22.99 -7.43 11.12
N VAL A 55 -22.73 -6.26 10.54
CA VAL A 55 -23.68 -5.14 10.48
C VAL A 55 -24.60 -5.31 9.27
N LYS A 56 -25.68 -6.09 9.45
CA LYS A 56 -26.66 -6.38 8.40
C LYS A 56 -27.65 -5.23 8.19
N GLY A 57 -27.35 -4.38 7.21
CA GLY A 57 -28.27 -3.34 6.71
C GLY A 57 -28.43 -2.14 7.65
N GLY A 58 -28.78 -0.99 7.07
CA GLY A 58 -28.97 0.28 7.80
C GLY A 58 -27.82 1.29 7.61
N LEU A 59 -27.92 2.44 8.28
CA LEU A 59 -26.96 3.54 8.18
C LEU A 59 -25.55 3.15 8.65
N LEU A 60 -25.47 2.24 9.62
CA LEU A 60 -24.21 1.73 10.15
C LEU A 60 -23.43 0.92 9.08
N SER A 61 -24.13 0.18 8.21
CA SER A 61 -23.52 -0.53 7.08
C SER A 61 -22.95 0.43 6.03
N LYS A 62 -23.64 1.55 5.74
CA LYS A 62 -23.14 2.58 4.82
C LYS A 62 -21.86 3.24 5.32
N SER A 63 -21.78 3.55 6.61
CA SER A 63 -20.55 4.07 7.21
C SER A 63 -19.37 3.10 7.02
N TRP A 64 -19.57 1.82 7.34
CA TRP A 64 -18.53 0.80 7.17
C TRP A 64 -18.11 0.58 5.71
N GLN A 65 -19.01 0.76 4.75
CA GLN A 65 -18.65 0.77 3.33
C GLN A 65 -17.69 1.92 2.99
N MET A 66 -17.88 3.10 3.59
CA MET A 66 -17.01 4.25 3.35
C MET A 66 -15.62 4.04 3.96
N PHE A 67 -15.53 3.45 5.16
CA PHE A 67 -14.25 3.02 5.72
C PHE A 67 -13.55 1.98 4.83
N LEU A 68 -14.30 1.01 4.29
CA LEU A 68 -13.78 0.00 3.38
C LEU A 68 -13.17 0.64 2.13
N PHE A 69 -13.89 1.55 1.47
CA PHE A 69 -13.35 2.29 0.31
C PHE A 69 -12.13 3.14 0.68
N GLY A 70 -12.12 3.76 1.87
CA GLY A 70 -10.98 4.51 2.38
C GLY A 70 -9.73 3.63 2.55
N PHE A 71 -9.88 2.43 3.12
CA PHE A 71 -8.77 1.48 3.25
C PHE A 71 -8.30 0.96 1.88
N ILE A 72 -9.19 0.71 0.93
CA ILE A 72 -8.79 0.34 -0.44
C ILE A 72 -7.96 1.47 -1.06
N ALA A 73 -8.43 2.72 -1.02
CA ALA A 73 -7.71 3.85 -1.59
C ALA A 73 -6.33 4.04 -0.93
N LEU A 74 -6.24 3.87 0.40
CA LEU A 74 -4.98 3.91 1.14
C LEU A 74 -4.03 2.78 0.71
N ILE A 75 -4.51 1.54 0.59
CA ILE A 75 -3.69 0.39 0.16
C ILE A 75 -3.18 0.60 -1.26
N VAL A 76 -4.04 1.05 -2.18
CA VAL A 76 -3.65 1.35 -3.57
C VAL A 76 -2.63 2.47 -3.62
N SER A 77 -2.76 3.50 -2.79
CA SER A 77 -1.78 4.58 -2.66
C SER A 77 -0.42 4.08 -2.20
N GLN A 78 -0.38 3.24 -1.16
CA GLN A 78 0.88 2.66 -0.69
C GLN A 78 1.50 1.68 -1.70
N ALA A 79 0.67 0.90 -2.39
CA ALA A 79 1.15 0.05 -3.48
C ALA A 79 1.78 0.87 -4.61
N ALA A 80 1.18 2.01 -4.97
CA ALA A 80 1.74 2.94 -5.95
C ALA A 80 3.08 3.54 -5.47
N ASN A 81 3.18 3.95 -4.21
CA ASN A 81 4.46 4.39 -3.62
C ASN A 81 5.54 3.31 -3.74
N LEU A 82 5.22 2.07 -3.36
CA LEU A 82 6.17 0.95 -3.45
C LEU A 82 6.57 0.66 -4.90
N MET A 83 5.67 0.79 -5.87
CA MET A 83 5.99 0.63 -7.29
C MET A 83 6.94 1.71 -7.81
N ILE A 84 6.81 2.95 -7.32
CA ILE A 84 7.72 4.05 -7.64
C ILE A 84 9.10 3.79 -6.99
N ASP A 85 9.11 3.44 -5.70
CA ASP A 85 10.35 3.20 -4.94
C ASP A 85 11.16 2.02 -5.50
N PHE A 86 10.49 0.98 -6.02
CA PHE A 86 11.13 -0.16 -6.69
C PHE A 86 11.38 0.05 -8.18
N GLU A 87 11.14 1.26 -8.70
CA GLU A 87 11.32 1.61 -10.11
C GLU A 87 10.56 0.67 -11.09
N LEU A 88 9.49 0.02 -10.62
CA LEU A 88 8.74 -0.97 -11.40
C LEU A 88 7.85 -0.32 -12.47
N TYR A 89 7.34 0.89 -12.18
CA TYR A 89 6.47 1.61 -13.10
C TYR A 89 6.49 3.12 -12.84
N PRO A 90 6.62 3.97 -13.89
CA PRO A 90 6.59 5.42 -13.74
C PRO A 90 5.14 5.90 -13.50
N ILE A 91 4.81 6.19 -12.25
CA ILE A 91 3.52 6.78 -11.86
C ILE A 91 3.67 8.30 -11.74
N PRO A 92 2.73 9.12 -12.26
CA PRO A 92 2.77 10.57 -12.09
C PRO A 92 2.73 10.98 -10.61
N THR A 93 3.51 12.01 -10.26
CA THR A 93 3.74 12.45 -8.86
C THR A 93 2.48 12.90 -8.12
N PHE A 94 1.41 13.24 -8.83
CA PHE A 94 0.14 13.67 -8.24
C PHE A 94 -0.79 12.51 -7.84
N VAL A 95 -0.56 11.29 -8.34
CA VAL A 95 -1.49 10.16 -8.15
C VAL A 95 -1.54 9.71 -6.69
N VAL A 96 -0.38 9.56 -6.05
CA VAL A 96 -0.30 9.14 -4.64
C VAL A 96 -0.96 10.18 -3.72
N PRO A 97 -0.61 11.49 -3.78
CA PRO A 97 -1.30 12.52 -2.99
C PRO A 97 -2.81 12.54 -3.22
N ALA A 98 -3.27 12.44 -4.47
CA ALA A 98 -4.70 12.43 -4.77
C ALA A 98 -5.42 11.24 -4.14
N LEU A 99 -4.84 10.04 -4.22
CA LEU A 99 -5.39 8.85 -3.56
C LEU A 99 -5.43 8.99 -2.03
N LEU A 100 -4.41 9.59 -1.42
CA LEU A 100 -4.39 9.86 0.02
C LEU A 100 -5.47 10.86 0.42
N THR A 101 -5.65 11.94 -0.35
CA THR A 101 -6.72 12.92 -0.10
C THR A 101 -8.11 12.27 -0.20
N ILE A 102 -8.32 11.40 -1.20
CA ILE A 102 -9.56 10.63 -1.35
C ILE A 102 -9.75 9.70 -0.14
N ALA A 103 -8.71 8.97 0.28
CA ALA A 103 -8.79 8.08 1.44
C ALA A 103 -9.18 8.83 2.72
N VAL A 104 -8.55 9.98 2.98
CA VAL A 104 -8.89 10.85 4.12
C VAL A 104 -10.33 11.35 4.02
N GLY A 105 -10.77 11.80 2.85
CA GLY A 105 -12.15 12.22 2.63
C GLY A 105 -13.16 11.11 2.92
N LEU A 106 -12.88 9.88 2.46
CA LEU A 106 -13.72 8.70 2.72
C LEU A 106 -13.75 8.33 4.20
N PHE A 107 -12.62 8.41 4.91
CA PHE A 107 -12.59 8.18 6.34
C PHE A 107 -13.38 9.22 7.12
N LEU A 108 -13.22 10.51 6.81
CA LEU A 108 -13.99 11.58 7.44
C LEU A 108 -15.49 11.40 7.19
N TYR A 109 -15.87 11.06 5.96
CA TYR A 109 -17.26 10.79 5.61
C TYR A 109 -17.81 9.57 6.37
N GLY A 110 -17.03 8.49 6.49
CA GLY A 110 -17.38 7.34 7.33
C GLY A 110 -17.59 7.72 8.80
N VAL A 111 -16.77 8.62 9.35
CA VAL A 111 -16.98 9.15 10.71
C VAL A 111 -18.29 9.94 10.82
N PHE A 112 -18.60 10.81 9.86
CA PHE A 112 -19.85 11.57 9.86
C PHE A 112 -21.09 10.67 9.79
N GLU A 113 -21.09 9.65 8.93
CA GLU A 113 -22.20 8.69 8.85
C GLU A 113 -22.31 7.83 10.13
N THR A 114 -21.18 7.47 10.74
CA THR A 114 -21.20 6.79 12.05
C THR A 114 -21.85 7.67 13.11
N LYS A 115 -21.44 8.95 13.18
CA LYS A 115 -21.99 9.90 14.14
C LYS A 115 -23.50 10.06 13.96
N LYS A 116 -23.96 10.24 12.73
CA LYS A 116 -25.39 10.34 12.39
C LYS A 116 -26.20 9.09 12.78
N THR A 117 -25.56 7.93 12.87
CA THR A 117 -26.24 6.68 13.25
C THR A 117 -26.31 6.51 14.78
N LEU A 118 -25.43 7.18 15.52
CA LEU A 118 -25.34 7.09 16.99
C LEU A 118 -26.14 8.19 17.71
N GLU A 119 -26.43 9.30 17.03
CA GLU A 119 -27.34 10.37 17.48
C GLU A 119 -28.80 10.07 17.08
#